data_AF-A0A661RBH4-F1
#
_entry.id   AF-A0A661RBH4-F1
#
_cell.length_a   1.000
_cell.length_b   1.000
_cell.length_c   1.000
_cell.angle_alpha   90.00
_cell.angle_beta   90.00
_cell.angle_gamma   90.00
#
_symmetry.space_group_name_H-M   'P 1'
#
loop_
_entity.id
_entity.type
_entity.pdbx_description
1 polymer ?
#
loop_
_entity_poly.entity_id
_entity_poly.type
_entity_poly.pdbx_seq_one_letter_code
_entity_poly.pdbx_strand_id
1 'polypeptide(L)'
;MEEDRIDEIGQKMASFEGVTHCYQRKPQKEWPYNLYTMIHGKTEKACHKLIQAIVATTSVKNYTILFSEDELKKTSMEYFPANSS
;
A
#
# COMPACT_ATOMS: atom_id res chain seq x y z
N MET A 1 -5.42 -2.06 -12.50
CA MET A 1 -6.52 -1.06 -12.55
C MET A 1 -6.24 -0.09 -13.69
N GLU A 2 -7.26 0.49 -14.32
CA GLU A 2 -7.10 1.49 -15.38
C GLU A 2 -6.50 2.79 -14.82
N GLU A 3 -5.66 3.49 -15.59
CA GLU A 3 -4.88 4.64 -15.10
C GLU A 3 -5.75 5.81 -14.64
N ASP A 4 -6.83 6.09 -15.36
CA ASP A 4 -7.80 7.15 -15.06
C ASP A 4 -8.55 6.95 -13.74
N ARG A 5 -8.62 5.71 -13.24
CA ARG A 5 -9.27 5.38 -11.97
C ARG A 5 -8.33 5.39 -10.77
N ILE A 6 -7.01 5.48 -10.99
CA ILE A 6 -6.01 5.34 -9.92
C ILE A 6 -6.13 6.48 -8.91
N ASP A 7 -6.23 7.71 -9.37
CA ASP A 7 -6.28 8.88 -8.49
C ASP A 7 -7.55 8.89 -7.65
N GLU A 8 -8.70 8.64 -8.26
CA GLU A 8 -9.99 8.57 -7.57
C GLU A 8 -10.00 7.48 -6.49
N ILE A 9 -9.55 6.27 -6.86
CA ILE A 9 -9.54 5.13 -5.93
C ILE A 9 -8.46 5.33 -4.86
N GLY A 10 -7.30 5.86 -5.20
CA GLY A 10 -6.23 6.18 -4.27
C GLY A 10 -6.68 7.19 -3.22
N GLN A 11 -7.38 8.25 -3.61
CA GLN A 11 -7.97 9.22 -2.68
C GLN A 11 -9.00 8.58 -1.76
N LYS A 12 -9.88 7.72 -2.30
CA LYS A 12 -10.85 6.97 -1.48
C LYS A 12 -10.17 6.04 -0.49
N MET A 13 -9.09 5.37 -0.88
CA MET A 13 -8.33 4.50 0.02
C MET A 13 -7.61 5.30 1.10
N ALA A 14 -7.02 6.43 0.76
CA ALA A 14 -6.28 7.29 1.70
C ALA A 14 -7.18 7.96 2.75
N SER A 15 -8.49 8.02 2.55
CA SER A 15 -9.42 8.60 3.54
C SER A 15 -9.71 7.69 4.74
N PHE A 16 -9.30 6.42 4.68
CA PHE A 16 -9.46 5.49 5.79
C PHE A 16 -8.35 5.69 6.83
N GLU A 17 -8.71 5.86 8.10
CA GLU A 17 -7.78 6.12 9.21
C GLU A 17 -6.63 5.11 9.31
N GLY A 18 -6.87 3.84 8.99
CA GLY A 18 -5.84 2.80 9.02
C GLY A 18 -4.92 2.76 7.80
N VAL A 19 -5.07 3.68 6.83
CA VAL A 19 -4.21 3.78 5.65
C VAL A 19 -3.23 4.93 5.84
N THR A 20 -1.93 4.62 5.94
CA THR A 20 -0.88 5.65 6.16
C THR A 20 -0.23 6.12 4.88
N HIS A 21 -0.17 5.26 3.87
CA HIS A 21 0.44 5.58 2.58
C HIS A 21 -0.39 4.96 1.47
N CYS A 22 -0.56 5.71 0.39
CA CYS A 22 -1.13 5.23 -0.85
C CYS A 22 -0.21 5.67 -1.99
N TYR A 23 0.24 4.74 -2.82
CA TYR A 23 1.17 5.06 -3.90
C TYR A 23 0.94 4.19 -5.14
N GLN A 24 1.18 4.79 -6.30
CA GLN A 24 1.11 4.14 -7.60
C GLN A 24 2.48 3.63 -8.03
N ARG A 25 2.52 2.49 -8.72
CA ARG A 25 3.70 2.05 -9.48
C ARG A 25 3.27 1.53 -10.85
N LYS A 26 4.18 1.58 -11.82
CA LYS A 26 3.95 0.94 -13.13
C LYS A 26 3.87 -0.58 -12.92
N PRO A 27 2.80 -1.25 -13.40
CA PRO A 27 2.68 -2.70 -13.27
C PRO A 27 3.74 -3.41 -14.11
N GLN A 28 4.06 -4.65 -13.75
CA GLN A 28 4.97 -5.53 -14.50
C GLN A 28 4.21 -6.79 -14.93
N LYS A 29 4.76 -7.53 -15.92
CA LYS A 29 4.09 -8.71 -16.49
C LYS A 29 3.67 -9.75 -15.43
N GLU A 30 4.54 -10.02 -14.47
CA GLU A 30 4.31 -11.00 -13.38
C GLU A 30 3.63 -10.38 -12.15
N TRP A 31 3.55 -9.05 -12.08
CA TRP A 31 2.98 -8.31 -10.95
C TRP A 31 2.07 -7.18 -11.46
N PRO A 32 0.80 -7.48 -11.76
CA PRO A 32 -0.11 -6.56 -12.45
C PRO A 32 -0.74 -5.50 -11.52
N TYR A 33 -0.28 -5.40 -10.27
CA TYR A 33 -0.79 -4.45 -9.28
C TYR A 33 -0.11 -3.09 -9.46
N ASN A 34 -0.92 -2.04 -9.59
CA ASN A 34 -0.43 -0.69 -9.87
C ASN A 34 -0.80 0.36 -8.81
N LEU A 35 -1.56 -0.02 -7.78
CA LEU A 35 -1.85 0.83 -6.62
C LEU A 35 -1.58 0.02 -5.34
N TYR A 36 -0.90 0.65 -4.40
CA TYR A 36 -0.44 0.06 -3.15
C TYR A 36 -0.93 0.90 -1.98
N THR A 37 -1.40 0.25 -0.93
CA THR A 37 -1.84 0.90 0.32
C THR A 37 -1.20 0.23 1.51
N MET A 38 -0.58 1.02 2.39
CA MET A 38 -0.07 0.54 3.67
C MET A 38 -1.18 0.61 4.70
N ILE A 39 -1.64 -0.56 5.13
CA ILE A 39 -2.75 -0.72 6.08
C ILE A 39 -2.19 -1.14 7.44
N HIS A 40 -2.58 -0.42 8.48
CA HIS A 40 -2.23 -0.72 9.87
C HIS A 40 -3.48 -1.09 10.69
N GLY A 41 -3.33 -2.09 11.54
CA GLY A 41 -4.36 -2.55 12.45
C GLY A 41 -3.72 -3.26 13.65
N LYS A 42 -4.46 -3.30 14.76
CA LYS A 42 -3.98 -3.95 16.00
C LYS A 42 -3.90 -5.48 15.90
N THR A 43 -4.61 -6.06 14.94
CA THR A 43 -4.65 -7.50 14.67
C THR A 43 -4.88 -7.73 13.18
N GLU A 44 -4.51 -8.91 12.69
CA GLU A 44 -4.79 -9.33 11.31
C GLU A 44 -6.29 -9.24 10.98
N LYS A 45 -7.15 -9.65 11.92
CA LYS A 45 -8.62 -9.53 11.80
C LYS A 45 -9.06 -8.07 11.63
N ALA A 46 -8.42 -7.12 12.32
CA ALA A 46 -8.71 -5.70 12.14
C ALA A 46 -8.29 -5.21 10.75
N CYS A 47 -7.12 -5.63 10.26
CA CYS A 47 -6.68 -5.34 8.89
C CYS A 47 -7.65 -5.90 7.85
N HIS A 48 -8.07 -7.16 7.99
CA HIS A 48 -9.07 -7.76 7.08
C HIS A 48 -10.39 -6.99 7.07
N LYS A 49 -10.91 -6.59 8.23
CA LYS A 49 -12.13 -5.76 8.29
C LYS A 49 -11.97 -4.44 7.56
N LEU A 50 -10.83 -3.78 7.72
CA LEU A 50 -10.53 -2.53 7.03
C LEU A 50 -10.42 -2.74 5.50
N ILE A 51 -9.75 -3.81 5.06
CA ILE A 51 -9.66 -4.17 3.64
C ILE A 51 -11.05 -4.42 3.05
N GLN A 52 -11.95 -5.11 3.77
CA GLN A 52 -13.33 -5.30 3.31
C GLN A 52 -14.09 -3.98 3.17
N ALA A 53 -13.90 -3.03 4.09
CA ALA A 53 -14.51 -1.70 4.00
C ALA A 53 -13.97 -0.91 2.79
N ILE A 54 -12.66 -0.99 2.53
CA ILE A 54 -12.02 -0.38 1.35
C ILE A 54 -12.57 -1.00 0.06
N VAL A 55 -12.65 -2.32 -0.03
CA VAL A 55 -13.18 -3.03 -1.20
C VAL A 55 -14.64 -2.66 -1.46
N ALA A 56 -15.47 -2.61 -0.42
CA ALA A 56 -16.87 -2.20 -0.52
C ALA A 56 -17.02 -0.76 -1.04
N THR A 57 -16.14 0.15 -0.62
CA THR A 57 -16.19 1.57 -0.98
C THR A 57 -15.63 1.85 -2.38
N THR A 58 -14.61 1.10 -2.79
CA THR A 58 -13.87 1.34 -4.05
C THR A 58 -14.32 0.42 -5.18
N SER A 59 -15.05 -0.66 -4.87
CA SER A 59 -15.41 -1.73 -5.81
C SER A 59 -14.20 -2.41 -6.48
N VAL A 60 -13.01 -2.32 -5.88
CA VAL A 60 -11.81 -3.00 -6.35
C VAL A 60 -11.94 -4.50 -6.13
N LYS A 61 -11.91 -5.27 -7.21
CA LYS A 61 -12.07 -6.73 -7.16
C LYS A 61 -10.74 -7.49 -7.20
N ASN A 62 -9.72 -6.91 -7.84
CA ASN A 62 -8.41 -7.55 -7.99
C ASN A 62 -7.40 -6.89 -7.07
N TYR A 63 -7.06 -7.56 -5.97
CA TYR A 63 -6.06 -7.15 -5.01
C TYR A 63 -5.37 -8.38 -4.41
N THR A 64 -4.22 -8.16 -3.78
CA THR A 64 -3.54 -9.15 -2.96
C THR A 64 -3.11 -8.50 -1.65
N ILE A 65 -2.98 -9.30 -0.59
CA ILE A 65 -2.57 -8.84 0.73
C ILE A 65 -1.16 -9.36 0.99
N LEU A 66 -0.26 -8.45 1.35
CA LEU A 66 1.10 -8.78 1.74
C LEU A 66 1.28 -8.42 3.21
N PHE A 67 1.17 -9.41 4.10
CA PHE A 67 1.45 -9.20 5.52
C PHE A 67 2.96 -9.07 5.75
N SER A 68 3.34 -8.09 6.56
CA SER A 68 4.70 -7.99 7.07
C SER A 68 4.83 -8.96 8.25
N GLU A 69 5.49 -10.09 8.03
CA GLU A 69 5.75 -11.10 9.07
C GLU A 69 7.03 -10.77 9.84
N ASP A 70 8.13 -10.57 9.13
CA ASP A 70 9.44 -10.27 9.70
C ASP A 70 10.06 -9.00 9.09
N GLU A 71 10.68 -8.19 9.95
CA GLU A 71 11.44 -7.01 9.53
C GLU A 71 12.92 -7.37 9.35
N LEU A 72 13.32 -7.71 8.12
CA LEU A 72 14.71 -8.10 7.82
C LEU A 72 15.70 -6.94 7.94
N LYS A 73 15.26 -5.71 7.63
CA LYS A 73 16.08 -4.50 7.70
C LYS A 73 15.20 -3.25 7.83
N LYS A 74 15.54 -2.39 8.79
CA LYS A 74 15.01 -1.03 8.91
C LYS A 74 16.10 -0.06 9.36
N THR A 75 16.53 0.78 8.45
CA THR A 75 17.60 1.75 8.66
C THR A 75 17.23 3.06 7.96
N SER A 76 17.65 4.20 8.51
CA SER A 76 17.56 5.49 7.82
C SER A 76 18.60 5.59 6.69
N MET A 77 18.29 6.36 5.65
CA MET A 77 19.23 6.65 4.56
C MET A 77 20.32 7.62 5.03
N GLU A 78 21.59 7.33 4.72
CA GLU A 78 22.70 8.28 4.82
C GLU A 78 22.97 8.87 3.43
N TYR A 79 22.65 10.14 3.24
CA TYR A 79 22.78 10.79 1.92
C TYR A 79 24.21 11.25 1.63
N PHE A 80 24.99 11.63 2.65
CA PHE A 80 26.36 12.13 2.51
C PHE A 80 27.26 11.44 3.53
N PRO A 81 27.85 10.28 3.19
CA PRO A 81 28.75 9.58 4.09
C PRO A 81 30.05 10.35 4.26
N ALA A 82 30.50 10.51 5.50
CA ALA A 82 31.67 11.31 5.88
C ALA A 82 33.00 10.89 5.21
N ASN A 83 33.04 9.72 4.57
CA ASN A 83 34.21 9.19 3.85
C ASN A 83 34.11 9.31 2.32
N SER A 84 33.18 10.13 1.80
CA SER A 84 33.06 10.42 0.37
C SER A 84 33.97 11.62 0.02
N SER A 85 35.28 11.39 -0.02
CA SER A 85 36.29 12.36 -0.50
C SER A 85 36.98 11.81 -1.74
#